data_AF-A0A7S1T7D3-F1
#
_entry.id   AF-A0A7S1T7D3-F1
#
_cell.length_a   1.000
_cell.length_b   1.000
_cell.length_c   1.000
_cell.angle_alpha   90.00
_cell.angle_beta   90.00
_cell.angle_gamma   90.00
#
_symmetry.space_group_name_H-M   'P 1'
#
loop_
_entity.id
_entity.type
_entity.pdbx_description
1 polymer ?
#
loop_
_entity_poly.entity_id
_entity_poly.type
_entity_poly.pdbx_seq_one_letter_code
_entity_poly.pdbx_strand_id
1 'polypeptide(L)'
;EEDSSVLARCEKISRSLRDALGPSSVKGDRWCETEAAGSTLVNHADLARACGEIGHSLKSYQLVGINFLLLLKRSNIPGAILADEMGLGKTAQTISFLGLL
;
A
#
# COMPACT_ATOMS: atom_id res chain seq x y z
N GLU A 1 3.21 -30.70 -10.39
CA GLU A 1 1.82 -30.20 -10.39
C GLU A 1 1.59 -29.09 -9.36
N GLU A 2 2.17 -29.21 -8.16
CA GLU A 2 2.01 -28.26 -7.06
C GLU A 2 2.47 -26.82 -7.38
N ASP A 3 3.63 -26.66 -8.05
CA ASP A 3 4.14 -25.35 -8.48
C ASP A 3 3.19 -24.61 -9.43
N SER A 4 2.48 -25.34 -10.30
CA SER A 4 1.50 -24.77 -11.23
C SER A 4 0.29 -24.21 -10.48
N SER A 5 -0.15 -24.89 -9.42
CA SER A 5 -1.25 -24.44 -8.55
C SER A 5 -0.88 -23.15 -7.79
N VAL A 6 0.35 -23.06 -7.30
CA VAL A 6 0.86 -21.85 -6.61
C VAL A 6 0.87 -20.66 -7.55
N LEU A 7 1.39 -20.82 -8.77
CA LEU A 7 1.43 -19.75 -9.77
C LEU A 7 0.02 -19.28 -10.16
N ALA A 8 -0.92 -20.21 -10.37
CA ALA A 8 -2.31 -19.87 -10.66
C ALA A 8 -2.96 -19.06 -9.52
N ARG A 9 -2.65 -19.40 -8.26
CA ARG A 9 -3.13 -18.65 -7.09
C ARG A 9 -2.52 -17.25 -7.04
N CYS A 10 -1.22 -17.12 -7.28
CA CYS A 10 -0.54 -15.82 -7.35
C CYS A 10 -1.15 -14.93 -8.44
N GLU A 11 -1.46 -15.52 -9.60
CA GLU A 11 -2.08 -14.79 -10.70
C GLU A 11 -3.48 -14.27 -10.32
N LYS A 12 -4.31 -15.10 -9.68
CA LYS A 12 -5.64 -14.69 -9.19
C LYS A 12 -5.56 -13.53 -8.19
N ILE A 13 -4.62 -13.58 -7.25
CA ILE A 13 -4.37 -12.50 -6.28
C ILE A 13 -3.94 -11.23 -7.02
N SER A 14 -3.01 -11.33 -7.95
CA SER A 14 -2.50 -10.18 -8.71
C SER A 14 -3.58 -9.49 -9.55
N ARG A 15 -4.49 -10.26 -10.17
CA ARG A 15 -5.62 -9.70 -10.91
C ARG A 15 -6.58 -8.96 -9.97
N SER A 16 -6.97 -9.59 -8.85
CA SER A 16 -7.86 -8.96 -7.87
C SER A 16 -7.31 -7.65 -7.30
N LEU A 17 -6.00 -7.58 -7.04
CA LEU A 17 -5.36 -6.35 -6.58
C LEU A 17 -5.32 -5.26 -7.66
N ARG A 18 -5.06 -5.62 -8.92
CA ARG A 18 -5.11 -4.68 -10.04
C ARG A 18 -6.52 -4.13 -10.25
N ASP A 19 -7.53 -4.97 -10.14
CA ASP A 19 -8.92 -4.55 -10.27
C ASP A 19 -9.31 -3.59 -9.13
N ALA A 20 -8.86 -3.84 -7.90
CA ALA A 20 -9.09 -2.97 -6.75
C ALA A 20 -8.39 -1.61 -6.84
N LEU A 21 -7.23 -1.55 -7.52
CA LEU A 21 -6.49 -0.32 -7.76
C LEU A 21 -7.01 0.48 -8.96
N GLY A 22 -7.89 -0.12 -9.76
CA GLY A 22 -8.38 0.46 -11.00
C GLY A 22 -7.31 0.49 -12.12
N PRO A 23 -7.70 0.94 -13.33
CA PRO A 23 -6.74 1.12 -14.42
C PRO A 23 -5.69 2.15 -13.97
N SER A 24 -4.41 1.73 -13.98
CA SER A 24 -3.29 2.67 -13.89
C SER A 24 -3.29 3.53 -15.15
N SER A 25 -4.08 4.61 -15.14
CA SER A 25 -3.99 5.66 -16.15
C SER A 25 -2.88 6.63 -15.76
N VAL A 26 -1.70 6.11 -15.44
CA VAL A 26 -0.52 6.91 -15.12
C VAL A 26 0.42 6.88 -16.32
N LYS A 27 0.21 7.85 -17.23
CA LYS A 27 1.23 8.29 -18.17
C LYS A 27 2.14 9.27 -17.41
N GLY A 28 3.33 8.82 -17.03
CA GLY A 28 4.38 9.66 -16.45
C GLY A 28 4.43 9.66 -14.91
N ASP A 29 5.63 9.88 -14.37
CA ASP A 29 6.10 9.71 -12.99
C ASP A 29 5.38 10.56 -11.91
N ARG A 30 4.05 10.58 -11.92
CA ARG A 30 3.22 11.36 -11.01
C ARG A 30 2.44 10.42 -10.12
N TRP A 31 3.07 10.08 -8.99
CA TRP A 31 2.45 9.43 -7.83
C TRP A 31 1.48 10.38 -7.11
N CYS A 32 0.54 10.97 -7.85
CA CYS A 32 -0.42 11.91 -7.31
C CYS A 32 -1.82 11.43 -7.66
N GLU A 33 -2.56 11.11 -6.59
CA GLU A 33 -4.02 11.14 -6.49
C GLU A 33 -4.78 10.37 -7.57
N THR A 34 -4.91 9.06 -7.36
CA THR A 34 -6.04 8.31 -7.93
C THR A 34 -7.19 8.28 -6.92
N GLU A 35 -8.12 9.21 -7.09
CA GLU A 35 -9.53 9.04 -6.70
C GLU A 35 -10.11 7.88 -7.54
N ALA A 36 -9.88 6.64 -7.12
CA ALA A 36 -10.42 5.45 -7.77
C ALA A 36 -11.16 4.57 -6.75
N ALA A 37 -12.48 4.74 -6.77
CA ALA A 37 -13.55 3.85 -6.32
C ALA A 37 -13.22 2.79 -5.25
N GLY A 38 -13.66 3.06 -4.01
CA GLY A 38 -14.06 2.01 -3.06
C GLY A 38 -13.06 1.64 -1.95
N SER A 39 -11.80 2.09 -2.03
CA SER A 39 -10.88 2.00 -0.89
C SER A 39 -10.29 3.38 -0.60
N THR A 40 -10.70 4.00 0.50
CA THR A 40 -10.18 5.31 0.91
C THR A 40 -8.68 5.16 1.16
N LEU A 41 -7.86 5.67 0.23
CA LEU A 41 -6.43 5.79 0.45
C LEU A 41 -6.22 6.68 1.66
N VAL A 42 -5.33 6.27 2.54
CA VAL A 42 -4.94 7.08 3.70
C VAL A 42 -4.07 8.22 3.18
N ASN A 43 -4.39 9.43 3.64
CA ASN A 43 -3.61 10.63 3.37
C ASN A 43 -2.79 11.06 4.63
N HIS A 44 -1.99 12.11 4.49
CA HIS A 44 -1.18 12.63 5.59
C HIS A 44 -2.02 13.14 6.78
N ALA A 45 -3.24 13.63 6.56
CA ALA A 45 -4.11 14.07 7.66
C ALA A 45 -4.62 12.88 8.48
N ASP A 46 -4.91 11.75 7.83
CA ASP A 46 -5.29 10.51 8.51
C ASP A 46 -4.13 9.96 9.34
N LEU A 47 -2.92 10.00 8.79
CA LEU A 47 -1.70 9.64 9.52
C LEU A 47 -1.41 10.56 10.70
N ALA A 48 -1.59 11.87 10.53
CA ALA A 48 -1.39 12.82 11.63
C ALA A 48 -2.41 12.56 12.76
N ARG A 49 -3.65 12.20 12.42
CA ARG A 49 -4.67 11.84 13.41
C ARG A 49 -4.34 10.54 14.14
N ALA A 50 -3.81 9.55 13.43
CA ALA A 50 -3.49 8.24 13.98
C ALA A 50 -2.15 8.18 14.75
N CYS A 51 -1.15 8.94 14.31
CA CYS A 51 0.24 8.81 14.76
C CYS A 51 0.88 10.13 15.22
N GLY A 52 0.13 11.24 15.27
CA GLY A 52 0.63 12.55 15.66
C GLY A 52 1.73 13.08 14.74
N GLU A 53 2.76 13.69 15.35
CA GLU A 53 3.90 14.31 14.66
C GLU A 53 4.63 13.36 13.68
N ILE A 54 4.68 12.07 13.99
CA ILE A 54 5.31 11.06 13.13
C ILE A 54 4.55 10.97 11.80
N GLY A 55 3.22 10.89 11.86
CA GLY A 55 2.37 10.82 10.68
C GLY A 55 2.47 12.07 9.80
N HIS A 56 2.67 13.23 10.42
CA HIS A 56 2.84 14.50 9.72
C HIS A 56 4.20 14.61 9.02
N SER A 57 5.24 13.98 9.56
CA SER A 57 6.62 14.10 9.07
C SER A 57 6.97 13.13 7.93
N LEU A 58 6.10 12.15 7.66
CA LEU A 58 6.33 11.15 6.60
C LEU A 58 6.36 11.81 5.22
N LYS A 59 7.18 11.24 4.33
CA LYS A 59 7.27 11.67 2.93
C LYS A 59 6.22 10.99 2.06
N SER A 60 5.87 11.58 0.93
CA SER A 60 4.85 11.04 0.02
C SER A 60 5.15 9.63 -0.47
N TYR A 61 6.43 9.28 -0.70
CA TYR A 61 6.80 7.90 -1.05
C TYR A 61 6.59 6.90 0.10
N GLN A 62 6.66 7.35 1.36
CA GLN A 62 6.39 6.50 2.52
C GLN A 62 4.89 6.24 2.67
N LEU A 63 4.06 7.22 2.29
CA LEU A 63 2.60 7.09 2.24
C LEU A 63 2.17 6.02 1.23
N VAL A 64 2.89 5.87 0.11
CA VAL A 64 2.65 4.80 -0.87
C VAL A 64 2.85 3.43 -0.23
N GLY A 65 3.96 3.21 0.47
CA GLY A 65 4.23 1.94 1.17
C GLY A 65 3.17 1.60 2.22
N ILE A 66 2.70 2.60 2.98
CA ILE A 66 1.62 2.43 3.96
C ILE A 66 0.30 2.04 3.28
N ASN A 67 -0.07 2.73 2.20
CA ASN A 67 -1.28 2.40 1.44
C ASN A 67 -1.20 1.02 0.79
N PHE A 68 -0.03 0.59 0.33
CA PHE A 68 0.21 -0.78 -0.13
C PHE A 68 -0.06 -1.82 0.97
N LEU A 69 0.46 -1.60 2.18
CA LEU A 69 0.19 -2.49 3.32
C LEU A 69 -1.30 -2.54 3.68
N LEU A 70 -1.98 -1.39 3.69
CA LEU A 70 -3.42 -1.32 3.94
C LEU A 70 -4.25 -2.02 2.87
N LEU A 71 -3.86 -1.91 1.60
CA LEU A 71 -4.53 -2.60 0.50
C LEU A 71 -4.49 -4.13 0.70
N LEU A 72 -3.31 -4.67 1.02
CA LEU A 72 -3.15 -6.11 1.28
C LEU A 72 -3.97 -6.56 2.49
N LYS A 73 -3.98 -5.74 3.57
CA LYS A 73 -4.80 -5.99 4.76
C LYS A 73 -6.29 -6.02 4.43
N ARG A 74 -6.80 -5.01 3.71
CA ARG A 74 -8.21 -4.91 3.28
C ARG A 74 -8.60 -6.04 2.34
N SER A 75 -7.68 -6.50 1.51
CA SER A 75 -7.87 -7.62 0.59
C SER A 75 -7.72 -9.00 1.25
N ASN A 76 -7.48 -9.05 2.57
CA ASN A 76 -7.20 -10.28 3.33
C ASN A 76 -6.08 -11.14 2.73
N ILE A 77 -5.07 -10.49 2.13
CA ILE A 77 -3.89 -11.18 1.61
C ILE A 77 -2.87 -11.31 2.74
N PRO A 78 -2.49 -12.54 3.11
CA PRO A 78 -1.54 -12.75 4.19
C PRO A 78 -0.12 -12.42 3.73
N GLY A 79 0.62 -11.74 4.60
CA GLY A 79 2.01 -11.37 4.35
C GLY A 79 2.15 -10.17 3.41
N ALA A 80 3.19 -9.39 3.66
CA ALA A 80 3.59 -8.26 2.84
C ALA A 80 5.10 -8.05 3.01
N ILE A 81 5.77 -7.61 1.95
CA ILE A 81 7.19 -7.31 1.97
C ILE A 81 7.38 -5.89 1.43
N LEU A 82 7.87 -4.97 2.26
CA LEU A 82 8.35 -3.67 1.82
C LEU A 82 9.82 -3.79 1.42
N ALA A 83 10.06 -3.95 0.13
CA ALA A 83 11.38 -4.19 -0.45
C ALA A 83 12.02 -2.93 -1.05
N ASP A 84 11.62 -1.73 -0.59
CA ASP A 84 12.22 -0.46 -1.03
C ASP A 84 13.70 -0.36 -0.62
N GLU A 85 14.43 0.59 -1.22
CA GLU A 85 15.83 0.87 -0.85
C GLU A 85 16.04 1.08 0.66
N MET A 86 17.24 0.71 1.13
CA MET A 86 17.64 0.95 2.52
C MET A 86 17.69 2.46 2.80
N GLY A 87 17.38 2.86 4.03
CA GLY A 87 17.36 4.28 4.42
C GLY A 87 16.07 5.04 4.10
N LEU A 88 15.13 4.47 3.32
CA LEU A 88 13.82 5.10 3.04
C LEU A 88 12.81 5.08 4.21
N GLY A 89 13.26 4.69 5.41
CA GLY A 89 12.43 4.77 6.62
C GLY A 89 11.32 3.72 6.71
N LYS A 90 11.55 2.49 6.23
CA LYS A 90 10.58 1.37 6.32
C LYS A 90 10.05 1.14 7.75
N THR A 91 10.87 1.33 8.77
CA THR A 91 10.42 1.23 10.18
C THR A 91 9.33 2.25 10.51
N ALA A 92 9.48 3.50 10.07
CA ALA A 92 8.49 4.55 10.30
C ALA A 92 7.18 4.26 9.53
N GLN A 93 7.28 3.70 8.33
CA GLN A 93 6.13 3.22 7.56
C GLN A 93 5.38 2.12 8.34
N THR A 94 6.10 1.12 8.86
CA THR A 94 5.50 0.03 9.64
C THR A 94 4.82 0.53 10.91
N ILE A 95 5.46 1.41 11.67
CA ILE A 95 4.86 2.00 12.88
C ILE A 95 3.56 2.75 12.53
N SER A 96 3.60 3.53 11.46
CA SER A 96 2.44 4.32 11.03
C SER A 96 1.30 3.45 10.51
N PHE A 97 1.63 2.35 9.82
CA PHE A 97 0.65 1.33 9.45
C PHE A 97 -0.01 0.71 10.68
N LEU A 98 0.76 0.36 11.72
CA LEU A 98 0.21 -0.19 12.96
C LEU A 98 -0.71 0.80 13.69
N GLY A 99 -0.41 2.10 13.65
CA GLY A 99 -1.27 3.13 14.23
C GLY A 99 -2.60 3.33 13.49
N LEU A 100 -2.71 2.87 12.25
CA LEU A 100 -3.93 2.93 11.42
C LEU A 100 -4.81 1.67 11.54
N LEU A 101 -4.35 0.63 12.23
CA LEU A 101 -5.12 -0.59 12.52
C LEU A 101 -6.07 -0.37 13.70
#